data_AF-A0A7V8NR28-F1
#
_entry.id   AF-A0A7V8NR28-F1
#
_cell.length_a   1.000
_cell.length_b   1.000
_cell.length_c   1.000
_cell.angle_alpha   90.00
_cell.angle_beta   90.00
_cell.angle_gamma   90.00
#
_symmetry.space_group_name_H-M   'P 1'
#
loop_
_entity.id
_entity.type
_entity.pdbx_description
1 polymer ?
#
loop_
_entity_poly.entity_id
_entity_poly.type
_entity_poly.pdbx_seq_one_letter_code
_entity_poly.pdbx_strand_id
1 'polypeptide(L)' 'MFVASRRKFLRQAKAILRNKEDAEDALQNAFMSAFLRLHRFEGRSALSTWFTRVVINAALMIRRSREPAWLAPPPECN' A
#
# COMPACT_ATOMS: atom_id res chain seq x y z
N MET A 1 -17.39 -2.38 8.07
CA MET A 1 -17.40 -1.54 6.85
C MET A 1 -16.03 -0.98 6.41
N PHE A 2 -14.93 -1.07 7.18
CA PHE A 2 -13.57 -0.82 6.63
C PHE A 2 -12.53 -1.83 7.20
N VAL A 3 -12.65 -2.12 8.50
CA VAL A 3 -11.81 -3.10 9.23
C VAL A 3 -12.23 -4.56 9.00
N ALA A 4 -13.52 -4.81 8.77
CA ALA A 4 -14.08 -6.17 8.64
C ALA A 4 -13.51 -6.99 7.47
N SER A 5 -12.85 -6.35 6.49
CA SER A 5 -12.24 -7.02 5.35
C SER A 5 -10.71 -7.08 5.40
N ARG A 6 -10.09 -6.93 6.60
CA ARG A 6 -8.63 -7.02 6.80
C ARG A 6 -8.01 -8.21 6.06
N ARG A 7 -8.64 -9.40 6.13
CA ARG A 7 -8.16 -10.62 5.45
C ARG A 7 -8.09 -10.47 3.92
N LYS A 8 -9.04 -9.78 3.29
CA LYS A 8 -9.04 -9.54 1.83
C LYS A 8 -7.84 -8.69 1.43
N PHE A 9 -7.64 -7.57 2.13
CA PHE A 9 -6.56 -6.62 1.83
C PHE A 9 -5.18 -7.19 2.19
N LEU A 10 -5.09 -7.97 3.27
CA LEU A 10 -3.87 -8.68 3.62
C LEU A 10 -3.47 -9.68 2.53
N ARG A 11 -4.42 -10.41 1.94
CA ARG A 11 -4.13 -11.31 0.79
C ARG A 11 -3.58 -10.54 -0.41
N GLN A 12 -4.12 -9.35 -0.70
CA GLN A 12 -3.63 -8.50 -1.79
C GLN A 12 -2.20 -8.00 -1.52
N ALA A 13 -1.92 -7.52 -0.31
CA ALA A 13 -0.57 -7.10 0.07
C ALA A 13 0.43 -8.28 0.04
N LYS A 14 0.03 -9.45 0.54
CA LYS A 14 0.86 -10.67 0.48
C LYS A 14 1.18 -11.11 -0.95
N ALA A 15 0.25 -10.93 -1.89
CA ALA A 15 0.52 -11.24 -3.31
C ALA A 15 1.65 -10.38 -3.90
N ILE A 16 1.84 -9.15 -3.40
CA ILE A 16 2.89 -8.23 -3.85
C ILE A 16 4.20 -8.48 -3.11
N LEU A 17 4.14 -8.61 -1.78
CA LEU A 17 5.32 -8.60 -0.92
C LEU A 17 5.92 -9.99 -0.65
N ARG A 18 5.12 -11.05 -0.81
CA ARG A 18 5.48 -12.46 -0.55
C ARG A 18 6.04 -12.74 0.85
N ASN A 19 5.98 -11.77 1.76
CA ASN A 19 6.34 -11.87 3.17
C ASN A 19 5.10 -11.46 4.00
N LYS A 20 4.87 -12.15 5.13
CA LYS A 20 3.72 -11.90 5.99
C LYS A 20 3.85 -10.59 6.78
N GLU A 21 4.98 -10.35 7.43
CA GLU A 21 5.23 -9.18 8.28
C GLU A 21 5.12 -7.90 7.45
N ASP A 22 5.81 -7.84 6.31
CA ASP A 22 5.72 -6.70 5.40
C ASP A 22 4.30 -6.45 4.90
N ALA A 23 3.52 -7.51 4.66
CA ALA A 23 2.15 -7.37 4.22
C ALA A 23 1.24 -6.84 5.35
N GLU A 24 1.53 -7.18 6.60
CA GLU A 24 0.87 -6.63 7.77
C GLU A 24 1.23 -5.15 7.96
N ASP A 25 2.49 -4.77 7.76
CA ASP A 25 2.95 -3.38 7.81
C ASP A 25 2.37 -2.54 6.68
N ALA A 26 2.37 -3.05 5.44
CA ALA A 26 1.72 -2.39 4.31
C ALA A 26 0.25 -2.12 4.59
N LEU A 27 -0.45 -3.11 5.17
CA LEU A 27 -1.87 -2.99 5.48
C LEU A 27 -2.12 -1.97 6.60
N GLN A 28 -1.29 -1.96 7.63
CA GLN A 28 -1.34 -0.94 8.67
C GLN A 28 -1.14 0.46 8.06
N ASN A 29 -0.03 0.69 7.36
CA ASN A 29 0.25 1.96 6.70
C ASN A 29 -0.87 2.41 5.75
N ALA A 30 -1.49 1.47 5.04
CA ALA A 30 -2.64 1.76 4.20
C ALA A 30 -3.85 2.23 5.01
N PHE A 31 -4.18 1.61 6.14
CA PHE A 31 -5.26 2.06 7.02
C PHE A 31 -5.01 3.46 7.56
N MET A 32 -3.80 3.74 8.06
CA MET A 32 -3.42 5.08 8.54
C MET A 32 -3.55 6.12 7.42
N SER A 33 -2.96 5.84 6.24
CA SER A 33 -3.02 6.73 5.09
C SER A 33 -4.45 6.95 4.59
N ALA A 34 -5.28 5.91 4.61
CA ALA A 34 -6.67 6.00 4.20
C ALA A 34 -7.48 6.85 5.19
N PHE A 35 -7.28 6.68 6.50
CA PHE A 35 -7.95 7.50 7.51
C PHE A 35 -7.63 8.99 7.30
N LEU A 36 -6.35 9.33 7.10
CA LEU A 36 -5.93 10.70 6.84
C LEU A 36 -6.48 11.26 5.53
N ARG A 37 -6.74 10.44 4.52
CA ARG A 37 -7.17 10.90 3.18
C ARG A 37 -8.66 10.71 2.94
N LEU A 38 -9.40 10.12 3.88
CA LEU A 38 -10.82 9.82 3.75
C LEU A 38 -11.66 11.07 3.49
N HIS A 39 -11.29 12.20 4.10
CA HIS A 39 -11.95 13.49 3.88
C HIS A 39 -11.82 14.02 2.44
N ARG A 40 -10.87 13.51 1.66
CA ARG A 40 -10.65 13.86 0.24
C ARG A 40 -11.26 12.85 -0.72
N PHE A 41 -11.99 11.86 -0.21
CA PHE A 41 -12.59 10.84 -1.04
C PHE A 41 -13.84 11.40 -1.74
N GLU A 42 -13.72 11.64 -3.04
CA GLU A 42 -14.75 12.28 -3.87
C GLU A 42 -15.91 11.35 -4.29
N GLY A 43 -15.97 10.11 -3.77
CA GLY A 43 -17.10 9.21 -4.03
C GLY A 43 -17.22 8.65 -5.47
N ARG A 44 -16.27 8.95 -6.38
CA ARG A 44 -16.28 8.48 -7.78
C ARG A 44 -16.14 6.96 -7.97
N SER A 45 -15.93 6.19 -6.91
CA SER A 45 -15.81 4.74 -6.95
C SER A 45 -16.27 4.15 -5.63
N ALA A 46 -16.37 2.82 -5.51
CA ALA A 46 -16.57 2.21 -4.20
C ALA A 46 -15.37 2.49 -3.28
N LEU A 47 -15.63 2.78 -2.01
CA LEU A 47 -14.59 3.05 -1.01
C LEU A 47 -13.57 1.89 -0.89
N SER A 48 -14.04 0.64 -1.07
CA SER A 48 -13.18 -0.57 -1.10
C SER A 48 -12.23 -0.60 -2.31
N THR A 49 -12.65 -0.08 -3.44
CA THR A 49 -11.85 0.05 -4.66
C THR A 49 -10.76 1.11 -4.48
N TRP A 50 -11.12 2.25 -3.88
CA TRP A 50 -10.14 3.26 -3.49
C TRP A 50 -9.13 2.74 -2.47
N PHE A 51 -9.60 2.05 -1.42
CA PHE A 51 -8.71 1.48 -0.40
C PHE A 51 -7.78 0.40 -0.97
N THR A 52 -8.26 -0.42 -1.93
CA THR A 52 -7.42 -1.39 -2.63
C THR A 52 -6.21 -0.69 -3.28
N ARG A 53 -6.40 0.48 -3.89
CA ARG A 53 -5.29 1.27 -4.46
C ARG A 53 -4.32 1.75 -3.38
N VAL A 54 -4.82 2.19 -2.22
CA VAL A 54 -3.97 2.60 -1.09
C VAL A 54 -3.10 1.43 -0.60
N VAL A 55 -3.69 0.23 -0.45
CA VAL A 55 -2.97 -1.00 -0.04
C VAL A 55 -1.90 -1.39 -1.06
N ILE A 56 -2.24 -1.36 -2.36
CA ILE A 56 -1.28 -1.65 -3.44
C ILE A 56 -0.11 -0.67 -3.40
N ASN A 57 -0.39 0.63 -3.27
CA ASN A 57 0.66 1.63 -3.21
C ASN A 57 1.58 1.43 -2.00
N ALA A 58 1.01 1.17 -0.81
CA ALA A 58 1.81 0.88 0.39
C ALA A 58 2.70 -0.36 0.21
N ALA A 59 2.17 -1.43 -0.38
CA ALA A 59 2.94 -2.64 -0.66
C ALA A 59 4.03 -2.41 -1.71
N LEU A 60 3.78 -1.61 -2.74
CA LEU A 60 4.79 -1.24 -3.74
C LEU A 60 5.92 -0.39 -3.15
N MET A 61 5.62 0.51 -2.21
CA MET A 61 6.67 1.28 -1.53
C MET A 61 7.60 0.37 -0.72
N ILE A 62 7.06 -0.55 0.07
CA ILE A 62 7.88 -1.51 0.83
C ILE A 62 8.67 -2.42 -0.12
N ARG A 63 8.08 -2.84 -1.24
CA ARG A 63 8.82 -3.64 -2.24
C ARG A 63 9.99 -2.85 -2.83
N ARG A 64 9.80 -1.57 -3.11
CA ARG A 64 10.86 -0.68 -3.63
C ARG A 64 11.96 -0.44 -2.60
N SER A 65 11.64 -0.32 -1.31
CA SER A 65 12.66 -0.15 -0.28
C SER A 65 13.53 -1.39 -0.04
N ARG A 66 13.17 -2.55 -0.61
CA ARG A 66 14.04 -3.74 -0.64
C ARG A 66 15.06 -3.70 -1.76
N GLU A 67 14.88 -2.84 -2.76
CA GLU A 67 15.92 -2.67 -3.77
C GLU A 67 17.12 -2.00 -3.10
N PRO A 68 18.31 -2.59 -3.24
CA PRO A 68 19.50 -1.98 -2.68
C PRO A 68 19.67 -0.58 -3.24
N ALA A 69 19.98 0.40 -2.39
CA ALA A 69 20.20 1.78 -2.81
C ALA A 69 21.31 1.92 -3.87
N TRP A 70 22.24 0.96 -3.94
CA TRP A 70 23.29 0.90 -4.95
C TRP A 70 22.82 0.40 -6.33
N LEU A 71 21.61 -0.16 -6.43
CA LEU A 71 20.99 -0.59 -7.70
C LEU A 71 20.18 0.55 -8.35
N ALA A 72 19.90 1.63 -7.62
CA ALA A 72 19.29 2.81 -8.20
C ALA A 72 20.33 3.50 -9.09
N PRO A 73 20.00 3.82 -10.37
CA PRO A 73 20.92 4.58 -11.20
C PRO A 73 21.25 5.90 -10.49
N PRO A 74 22.53 6.34 -10.51
CA PRO A 74 22.89 7.62 -9.93
C PRO A 74 21.99 8.71 -10.51
N PRO A 75 21.59 9.72 -9.72
CA PRO A 75 20.78 10.81 -10.25
C PRO A 75 21.48 11.36 -11.48
N GLU A 76 20.80 11.33 -12.63
CA GLU A 76 21.32 11.90 -13.87
C GLU A 76 21.67 13.36 -13.59
N CYS A 77 22.96 13.68 -13.64
CA CYS A 77 23.42 15.06 -13.53
C CYS A 77 22.89 15.81 -14.75
N ASN A 78 21.78 16.53 -14.59
CA ASN A 78 21.24 17.47 -15.57
C ASN A 78 20.97 18.81 -14.89
#